data_AF-J8A2N0-F1
#
_entry.id   AF-J8A2N0-F1
#
_cell.length_a   1.000
_cell.length_b   1.000
_cell.length_c   1.000
_cell.angle_alpha   90.00
_cell.angle_beta   90.00
_cell.angle_gamma   90.00
#
_symmetry.space_group_name_H-M   'P 1'
#
loop_
_entity.id
_entity.type
_entity.pdbx_description
1 polymer ?
#
loop_
_entity_poly.entity_id
_entity_poly.type
_entity_poly.pdbx_seq_one_letter_code
_entity_poly.pdbx_strand_id
1 'polypeptide(L)'
;MLQEKNDYYGILSIKKLASEILYWTELPEWDACCIGTYMMIEKVGSGGSGFRKLYVEFLKEAIAFIPEIKSNHCISKMEKIHKLYRTLGKKFFYAGRNGDEKTLFEIQECLEEIYVLEKDFWETISDICNLYSSDTITVEV
;
A
#
# COMPACT_ATOMS: atom_id res chain seq x y z
N MET A 1 6.04 8.70 0.00
CA MET A 1 4.98 7.90 0.64
C MET A 1 4.40 8.58 1.88
N LEU A 2 5.24 9.10 2.79
CA LEU A 2 4.80 9.80 4.01
C LEU A 2 4.52 11.31 3.86
N GLN A 3 4.86 11.93 2.73
CA GLN A 3 4.71 13.38 2.55
C GLN A 3 3.25 13.79 2.41
N GLU A 4 2.79 14.68 3.28
CA GLU A 4 1.41 15.18 3.34
C GLU A 4 1.16 16.40 2.44
N LYS A 5 1.66 16.44 1.19
CA LYS A 5 1.39 17.63 0.34
C LYS A 5 -0.07 17.70 -0.13
N ASN A 6 -0.73 16.55 -0.32
CA ASN A 6 -2.17 16.41 -0.49
C ASN A 6 -2.63 14.94 -0.29
N ASP A 7 -3.94 14.69 -0.36
CA ASP A 7 -4.57 13.37 -0.18
C ASP A 7 -4.78 12.59 -1.49
N TYR A 8 -4.21 13.04 -2.61
CA TYR A 8 -4.32 12.38 -3.93
C TYR A 8 -3.19 11.39 -4.24
N TYR A 9 -2.19 11.27 -3.37
CA TYR A 9 -1.12 10.30 -3.53
C TYR A 9 -0.55 9.83 -2.18
N GLY A 10 0.23 8.75 -2.22
CA GLY A 10 0.88 8.19 -1.02
C GLY A 10 -0.09 7.50 -0.07
N ILE A 11 0.23 7.46 1.22
CA ILE A 11 -0.61 6.75 2.20
C ILE A 11 -1.94 7.46 2.47
N LEU A 12 -2.00 8.78 2.29
CA LEU A 12 -3.23 9.55 2.54
C LEU A 12 -4.32 9.23 1.53
N SER A 13 -3.97 8.91 0.27
CA SER A 13 -4.98 8.49 -0.72
C SER A 13 -5.64 7.15 -0.39
N ILE A 14 -4.92 6.27 0.32
CA ILE A 14 -5.49 4.99 0.81
C ILE A 14 -6.56 5.29 1.87
N LYS A 15 -6.24 6.17 2.82
CA LYS A 15 -7.16 6.59 3.88
C LYS A 15 -8.37 7.35 3.32
N LYS A 16 -8.14 8.23 2.34
CA LYS A 16 -9.20 8.94 1.61
C LYS A 16 -10.15 7.95 0.95
N LEU A 17 -9.63 7.00 0.18
CA LEU A 17 -10.44 5.99 -0.48
C LEU A 17 -11.24 5.15 0.53
N ALA A 18 -10.64 4.78 1.67
CA ALA A 18 -11.34 4.07 2.75
C ALA A 18 -12.54 4.89 3.29
N SER A 19 -12.40 6.21 3.41
CA SER A 19 -13.50 7.08 3.85
C SER A 19 -14.59 7.31 2.80
N GLU A 20 -14.26 7.14 1.53
CA GLU A 20 -15.16 7.45 0.40
C GLU A 20 -15.86 6.21 -0.18
N ILE A 21 -15.27 5.01 -0.03
CA ILE A 21 -15.71 3.79 -0.75
C ILE A 21 -17.16 3.38 -0.47
N LEU A 22 -17.69 3.64 0.73
CA LEU A 22 -19.08 3.31 1.06
C LEU A 22 -20.07 4.21 0.33
N TYR A 23 -19.66 5.42 -0.05
CA TYR A 23 -20.49 6.36 -0.81
C TYR A 23 -20.40 6.13 -2.32
N TRP A 24 -19.58 5.17 -2.79
CA TRP A 24 -19.48 4.88 -4.22
C TRP A 24 -20.81 4.41 -4.79
N THR A 25 -21.69 3.80 -3.99
CA THR A 25 -23.03 3.38 -4.43
C THR A 25 -23.90 4.55 -4.92
N GLU A 26 -23.57 5.78 -4.55
CA GLU A 26 -24.24 7.00 -5.02
C GLU A 26 -23.75 7.44 -6.42
N LEU A 27 -22.63 6.90 -6.90
CA LEU A 27 -22.08 7.18 -8.22
C LEU A 27 -22.84 6.38 -9.30
N PRO A 28 -23.09 6.98 -10.48
CA PRO A 28 -23.46 6.21 -11.64
C PRO A 28 -22.39 5.15 -11.94
N GLU A 29 -22.82 3.92 -12.22
CA GLU A 29 -21.92 2.82 -12.64
C GLU A 29 -20.81 2.50 -11.62
N TRP A 30 -21.13 2.59 -10.32
CA TRP A 30 -20.19 2.30 -9.24
C TRP A 30 -19.57 0.89 -9.32
N ASP A 31 -20.31 -0.06 -9.86
CA ASP A 31 -19.88 -1.42 -10.15
C ASP A 31 -18.75 -1.44 -11.20
N ALA A 32 -18.88 -0.63 -12.25
CA ALA A 32 -17.83 -0.43 -13.25
C ALA A 32 -16.60 0.27 -12.65
N CYS A 33 -16.78 1.22 -11.73
CA CYS A 33 -15.67 1.83 -10.97
C CYS A 33 -14.90 0.78 -10.15
N CYS A 34 -15.59 -0.18 -9.52
CA CYS A 34 -14.95 -1.28 -8.82
C CYS A 34 -14.15 -2.19 -9.76
N ILE A 35 -14.70 -2.54 -10.93
CA ILE A 35 -13.97 -3.31 -11.94
C ILE A 35 -12.74 -2.56 -12.45
N GLY A 36 -12.88 -1.26 -12.74
CA GLY A 36 -11.76 -0.41 -13.15
C GLY A 36 -10.65 -0.39 -12.12
N THR A 37 -11.00 -0.29 -10.83
CA THR A 37 -10.05 -0.31 -9.72
C THR A 37 -9.33 -1.66 -9.61
N TYR A 38 -10.04 -2.79 -9.76
CA TYR A 38 -9.41 -4.10 -9.86
C TYR A 38 -8.39 -4.17 -11.00
N MET A 39 -8.74 -3.66 -12.19
CA MET A 39 -7.83 -3.63 -13.33
C MET A 39 -6.57 -2.83 -13.03
N MET A 40 -6.69 -1.68 -12.36
CA MET A 40 -5.54 -0.86 -11.97
C MET A 40 -4.64 -1.57 -10.95
N ILE A 41 -5.22 -2.24 -9.95
CA ILE A 41 -4.48 -2.94 -8.89
C ILE A 41 -3.76 -4.20 -9.44
N GLU A 42 -4.42 -5.01 -10.26
CA GLU A 42 -3.96 -6.38 -10.58
C GLU A 42 -3.54 -6.61 -12.04
N LYS A 43 -4.05 -5.84 -13.01
CA LYS A 43 -3.84 -6.11 -14.45
C LYS A 43 -2.91 -5.12 -15.12
N VAL A 44 -3.24 -3.82 -15.00
CA VAL A 44 -2.36 -2.74 -15.43
C VAL A 44 -1.13 -2.69 -14.53
N GLY A 45 -1.31 -3.04 -13.26
CA GLY A 45 -0.23 -3.17 -12.29
C GLY A 45 0.30 -1.83 -11.78
N SER A 46 -0.42 -0.72 -11.99
CA SER A 46 -0.05 0.60 -11.51
C SER A 46 -0.40 0.77 -10.03
N GLY A 47 0.60 0.78 -9.15
CA GLY A 47 0.41 1.11 -7.74
C GLY A 47 -0.23 0.01 -6.88
N GLY A 48 -0.48 -1.19 -7.41
CA GLY A 48 -1.09 -2.32 -6.70
C GLY A 48 -0.11 -3.38 -6.18
N SER A 49 -0.56 -4.64 -6.14
CA SER A 49 0.16 -5.76 -5.50
C SER A 49 1.51 -6.09 -6.17
N GLY A 50 1.63 -5.87 -7.48
CA GLY A 50 2.85 -6.10 -8.25
C GLY A 50 4.03 -5.25 -7.78
N PHE A 51 3.82 -3.96 -7.53
CA PHE A 51 4.87 -3.07 -6.98
C PHE A 51 5.31 -3.50 -5.58
N ARG A 52 4.37 -3.93 -4.73
CA ARG A 52 4.72 -4.42 -3.38
C ARG A 52 5.54 -5.70 -3.47
N LYS A 53 5.26 -6.57 -4.44
CA LYS A 53 6.09 -7.76 -4.70
C LYS A 53 7.49 -7.39 -5.18
N LEU A 54 7.61 -6.40 -6.05
CA LEU A 54 8.92 -5.87 -6.47
C LEU A 54 9.70 -5.34 -5.26
N TYR A 55 9.05 -4.61 -4.35
CA TYR A 55 9.68 -4.13 -3.12
C TYR A 55 10.14 -5.26 -2.21
N VAL A 56 9.38 -6.36 -2.10
CA VAL A 56 9.84 -7.56 -1.35
C VAL A 56 11.16 -8.08 -1.90
N GLU A 57 11.27 -8.25 -3.23
CA GLU A 57 12.50 -8.78 -3.84
C GLU A 57 13.65 -7.79 -3.70
N PHE A 58 13.40 -6.49 -3.88
CA PHE A 58 14.40 -5.44 -3.63
C PHE A 58 14.92 -5.47 -2.18
N LEU A 59 14.03 -5.56 -1.19
CA LEU A 59 14.42 -5.58 0.22
C LEU A 59 15.27 -6.80 0.57
N LYS A 60 15.04 -7.96 -0.08
CA LYS A 60 15.88 -9.17 0.11
C LYS A 60 17.32 -8.92 -0.32
N GLU A 61 17.51 -8.27 -1.46
CA GLU A 61 18.84 -7.91 -1.96
C GLU A 61 19.48 -6.82 -1.08
N ALA A 62 18.69 -5.85 -0.64
CA ALA A 62 19.16 -4.73 0.16
C ALA A 62 19.69 -5.13 1.56
N ILE A 63 19.30 -6.28 2.12
CA ILE A 63 19.82 -6.76 3.43
C ILE A 63 21.35 -6.82 3.45
N ALA A 64 21.98 -7.17 2.33
CA ALA A 64 23.44 -7.28 2.25
C ALA A 64 24.15 -5.94 2.52
N PHE A 65 23.43 -4.82 2.33
CA PHE A 65 23.95 -3.46 2.47
C PHE A 65 23.35 -2.74 3.69
N ILE A 66 22.11 -3.08 4.07
CA ILE A 66 21.35 -2.43 5.15
C ILE A 66 20.78 -3.52 6.06
N PRO A 67 21.55 -4.03 7.04
CA PRO A 67 21.13 -5.11 7.92
C PRO A 67 19.85 -4.80 8.72
N GLU A 68 19.55 -3.52 8.95
CA GLU A 68 18.37 -3.05 9.69
C GLU A 68 17.06 -3.41 8.99
N ILE A 69 17.09 -3.61 7.67
CA ILE A 69 15.93 -4.13 6.91
C ILE A 69 15.51 -5.49 7.47
N LYS A 70 16.48 -6.34 7.85
CA LYS A 70 16.22 -7.66 8.43
C LYS A 70 15.79 -7.56 9.89
N SER A 71 16.51 -6.76 10.70
CA SER A 71 16.21 -6.66 12.14
C SER A 71 14.86 -6.01 12.42
N ASN A 72 14.40 -5.09 11.56
CA ASN A 72 13.07 -4.48 11.64
C ASN A 72 11.97 -5.25 10.89
N HIS A 73 12.28 -6.46 10.41
CA HIS A 73 11.33 -7.33 9.72
C HIS A 73 10.65 -6.70 8.49
N CYS A 74 11.33 -5.78 7.79
CA CYS A 74 10.74 -5.01 6.68
C CYS A 74 10.22 -5.91 5.54
N ILE A 75 10.90 -7.04 5.28
CA ILE A 75 10.47 -8.00 4.25
C ILE A 75 9.11 -8.64 4.60
N SER A 76 8.94 -9.12 5.83
CA SER A 76 7.68 -9.77 6.21
C SER A 76 6.53 -8.77 6.28
N LYS A 77 6.79 -7.53 6.73
CA LYS A 77 5.84 -6.43 6.66
C LYS A 77 5.38 -6.19 5.22
N MET A 78 6.33 -6.05 4.27
CA MET A 78 6.00 -5.81 2.86
C MET A 78 5.32 -7.01 2.18
N GLU A 79 5.67 -8.25 2.55
CA GLU A 79 4.95 -9.45 2.10
C GLU A 79 3.50 -9.47 2.58
N LYS A 80 3.25 -9.06 3.83
CA LYS A 80 1.88 -8.91 4.35
C LYS A 80 1.09 -7.88 3.54
N ILE A 81 1.68 -6.70 3.32
CA ILE A 81 1.05 -5.63 2.53
C ILE A 81 0.77 -6.11 1.09
N HIS A 82 1.74 -6.78 0.45
CA HIS A 82 1.55 -7.38 -0.87
C HIS A 82 0.33 -8.31 -0.94
N LYS A 83 0.19 -9.21 0.04
CA LYS A 83 -0.95 -10.14 0.11
C LYS A 83 -2.27 -9.40 0.28
N LEU A 84 -2.30 -8.35 1.10
CA LEU A 84 -3.49 -7.52 1.31
C LEU A 84 -3.92 -6.79 0.04
N TYR A 85 -2.99 -6.19 -0.72
CA TYR A 85 -3.35 -5.59 -2.01
C TYR A 85 -3.96 -6.60 -2.98
N ARG A 86 -3.46 -7.83 -2.98
CA ARG A 86 -4.03 -8.90 -3.81
C ARG A 86 -5.43 -9.29 -3.37
N THR A 87 -5.69 -9.30 -2.07
CA THR A 87 -7.03 -9.49 -1.49
C THR A 87 -7.95 -8.32 -1.84
N LEU A 88 -7.48 -7.09 -1.68
CA LEU A 88 -8.21 -5.86 -2.03
C LEU A 88 -8.66 -5.89 -3.49
N GLY A 89 -7.76 -6.21 -4.42
CA GLY A 89 -8.09 -6.34 -5.83
C GLY A 89 -9.21 -7.35 -6.08
N LYS A 90 -9.16 -8.53 -5.45
CA LYS A 90 -10.23 -9.53 -5.54
C LYS A 90 -11.56 -9.02 -5.00
N LYS A 91 -11.56 -8.30 -3.88
CA LYS A 91 -12.79 -7.72 -3.31
C LYS A 91 -13.42 -6.70 -4.26
N PHE A 92 -12.61 -5.81 -4.84
CA PHE A 92 -13.09 -4.89 -5.89
C PHE A 92 -13.68 -5.63 -7.09
N PHE A 93 -13.03 -6.70 -7.55
CA PHE A 93 -13.57 -7.53 -8.64
C PHE A 93 -14.95 -8.12 -8.27
N TYR A 94 -15.11 -8.67 -7.07
CA TYR A 94 -16.38 -9.26 -6.65
C TYR A 94 -17.48 -8.20 -6.43
N ALA A 95 -17.16 -7.06 -5.81
CA ALA A 95 -18.10 -5.96 -5.63
C ALA A 95 -18.65 -5.49 -6.99
N GLY A 96 -17.76 -5.22 -7.95
CA GLY A 96 -18.18 -4.78 -9.28
C GLY A 96 -18.86 -5.87 -10.11
N ARG A 97 -18.45 -7.14 -9.97
CA ARG A 97 -19.03 -8.24 -10.76
C ARG A 97 -20.44 -8.61 -10.30
N ASN A 98 -20.70 -8.53 -8.99
CA ASN A 98 -21.93 -8.99 -8.37
C ASN A 98 -22.88 -7.85 -7.98
N GLY A 99 -22.42 -6.59 -8.01
CA GLY A 99 -23.18 -5.45 -7.49
C GLY A 99 -23.42 -5.56 -5.98
N ASP A 100 -22.52 -6.20 -5.24
CA ASP A 100 -22.70 -6.43 -3.80
C ASP A 100 -22.12 -5.30 -2.97
N GLU A 101 -23.00 -4.42 -2.49
CA GLU A 101 -22.65 -3.30 -1.62
C GLU A 101 -22.02 -3.74 -0.29
N LYS A 102 -22.34 -4.96 0.21
CA LYS A 102 -21.73 -5.46 1.45
C LYS A 102 -20.22 -5.65 1.30
N THR A 103 -19.77 -6.04 0.11
CA THR A 103 -18.34 -6.17 -0.18
C THR A 103 -17.61 -4.82 -0.08
N LEU A 104 -18.30 -3.68 -0.20
CA LEU A 104 -17.67 -2.35 -0.01
C LEU A 104 -17.21 -2.12 1.43
N PHE A 105 -17.92 -2.66 2.43
CA PHE A 105 -17.46 -2.64 3.83
C PHE A 105 -16.17 -3.44 4.01
N GLU A 106 -16.09 -4.63 3.40
CA GLU A 106 -14.87 -5.43 3.46
C GLU A 106 -13.69 -4.77 2.72
N ILE A 107 -13.97 -3.99 1.67
CA ILE A 107 -12.98 -3.18 0.97
C ILE A 107 -12.48 -2.05 1.89
N GLN A 108 -13.39 -1.35 2.57
CA GLN A 108 -13.04 -0.31 3.54
C GLN A 108 -12.10 -0.86 4.63
N GLU A 109 -12.47 -1.94 5.30
CA GLU A 109 -11.64 -2.59 6.33
C GLU A 109 -10.25 -2.96 5.78
N CYS A 110 -10.21 -3.47 4.55
CA CYS A 110 -8.95 -3.84 3.91
C CYS A 110 -8.07 -2.61 3.60
N LEU A 111 -8.67 -1.50 3.17
CA LEU A 111 -7.96 -0.24 2.94
C LEU A 111 -7.41 0.36 4.24
N GLU A 112 -8.19 0.31 5.33
CA GLU A 112 -7.76 0.77 6.64
C GLU A 112 -6.58 -0.06 7.17
N GLU A 113 -6.63 -1.39 7.02
CA GLU A 113 -5.50 -2.26 7.39
C GLU A 113 -4.26 -1.94 6.55
N ILE A 114 -4.41 -1.76 5.23
CA ILE A 114 -3.31 -1.38 4.34
C ILE A 114 -2.72 -0.04 4.76
N TYR A 115 -3.54 0.96 5.08
CA TYR A 115 -3.08 2.26 5.53
C TYR A 115 -2.19 2.15 6.78
N VAL A 116 -2.65 1.41 7.80
CA VAL A 116 -1.89 1.22 9.04
C VAL A 116 -0.56 0.53 8.78
N LEU A 117 -0.56 -0.55 8.00
CA LEU A 117 0.64 -1.33 7.72
C LEU A 117 1.63 -0.58 6.82
N GLU A 118 1.15 0.13 5.80
CA GLU A 118 2.03 0.95 4.96
C GLU A 118 2.61 2.11 5.75
N LYS A 119 1.83 2.76 6.61
CA LYS A 119 2.33 3.84 7.45
C LYS A 119 3.47 3.33 8.34
N ASP A 120 3.25 2.27 9.11
CA ASP A 120 4.27 1.64 9.95
C ASP A 120 5.51 1.22 9.15
N PHE A 121 5.33 0.61 7.98
CA PHE A 121 6.43 0.21 7.10
C PHE A 121 7.26 1.42 6.65
N TRP A 122 6.61 2.47 6.14
CA TRP A 122 7.32 3.64 5.61
C TRP A 122 7.96 4.48 6.70
N GLU A 123 7.37 4.56 7.90
CA GLU A 123 7.99 5.16 9.09
C GLU A 123 9.25 4.37 9.48
N THR A 124 9.17 3.05 9.54
CA THR A 124 10.34 2.17 9.80
C THR A 124 11.46 2.43 8.78
N ILE A 125 11.14 2.50 7.48
CA ILE A 125 12.14 2.78 6.44
C ILE A 125 12.74 4.18 6.62
N SER A 126 11.92 5.18 6.98
CA SER A 126 12.40 6.53 7.24
C SER A 126 13.39 6.56 8.40
N ASP A 127 13.11 5.85 9.48
CA ASP A 127 14.00 5.76 10.65
C ASP A 127 15.33 5.09 10.27
N ILE A 128 15.28 4.00 9.51
CA ILE A 128 16.48 3.34 8.98
C ILE A 128 17.29 4.34 8.14
N CYS A 129 16.67 5.04 7.18
CA CYS A 129 17.35 6.02 6.34
C CYS A 129 17.99 7.15 7.16
N ASN A 130 17.36 7.58 8.26
CA ASN A 130 17.90 8.62 9.12
C ASN A 130 19.20 8.17 9.83
N LEU A 131 19.30 6.91 10.25
CA LEU A 131 20.53 6.36 10.86
C LEU A 131 21.75 6.54 9.93
N TYR A 132 21.58 6.19 8.66
CA TYR A 132 22.66 6.29 7.66
C TYR A 132 22.92 7.74 7.18
N SER A 133 21.93 8.61 7.30
CA SER A 133 22.09 10.04 6.95
C SER A 133 22.92 10.79 7.99
N SER A 134 22.86 10.39 9.27
CA SER A 134 23.70 10.95 10.34
C SER A 134 25.17 10.51 10.26
N ASP A 135 25.44 9.31 9.73
CA ASP A 135 26.80 8.77 9.64
C ASP A 135 27.62 9.38 8.48
N THR A 136 27.01 10.16 7.59
CA THR A 136 27.71 10.77 6.45
C THR A 136 28.40 12.11 6.81
N ILE A 137 28.29 12.60 8.06
CA ILE A 137 28.86 13.89 8.49
C ILE A 137 30.25 13.76 9.14
N THR A 138 30.72 12.55 9.47
CA THR A 138 32.06 12.32 10.05
C THR A 138 33.09 11.88 9.00
N VAL A 139 33.29 12.71 7.98
CA VAL A 139 34.56 12.69 7.24
C VAL A 139 35.32 13.95 7.64
N GLU A 140 36.04 13.87 8.76
CA GLU A 140 37.03 14.89 9.12
C GLU A 140 38.13 14.91 8.05
N VAL A 141 38.32 16.09 7.44
CA VAL A 141 39.48 16.43 6.59
C VAL A 141 40.59 16.97 7.47
#